data_AF-A0A2V8PS43-F1
#
_entry.id   AF-A0A2V8PS43-F1
#
_cell.length_a   1.000
_cell.length_b   1.000
_cell.length_c   1.000
_cell.angle_alpha   90.00
_cell.angle_beta   90.00
_cell.angle_gamma   90.00
#
_symmetry.space_group_name_H-M   'P 1'
#
loop_
_entity.id
_entity.type
_entity.pdbx_description
1 polymer ?
#
loop_
_entity_poly.entity_id
_entity_poly.type
_entity_poly.pdbx_seq_one_letter_code
_entity_poly.pdbx_strand_id
1 'polypeptide(L)' 'MQTVDELAKAITALPHSEQEALINKVAQLNLQKGLADLADKYRARLGREGRLDIPAEEVWAELRRIREEVAERDYPN' A
#
# COMPACT_ATOMS: atom_id res chain seq x y z
N MET A 1 12.22 -24.61 -0.50
CA MET A 1 12.10 -23.14 -0.40
C MET A 1 13.30 -22.58 -1.12
N GLN A 2 13.11 -21.85 -2.23
CA GLN A 2 14.24 -21.26 -2.96
C GLN A 2 14.88 -20.17 -2.09
N THR A 3 16.21 -20.06 -2.14
CA THR A 3 16.91 -18.96 -1.47
C THR A 3 16.72 -17.65 -2.24
N VAL A 4 16.91 -16.51 -1.57
CA VAL A 4 16.83 -15.19 -2.22
C VAL A 4 17.83 -15.09 -3.38
N ASP A 5 19.02 -15.68 -3.23
CA ASP A 5 20.07 -15.70 -4.26
C ASP A 5 19.69 -16.55 -5.47
N GLU A 6 19.02 -17.68 -5.28
CA GLU A 6 18.52 -18.52 -6.38
C GLU A 6 17.42 -17.80 -7.18
N LEU A 7 16.53 -17.08 -6.49
CA LEU A 7 15.50 -16.25 -7.12
C LEU A 7 16.13 -15.10 -7.90
N ALA A 8 17.12 -14.41 -7.34
CA ALA A 8 17.83 -13.35 -8.03
C ALA A 8 18.46 -13.85 -9.33
N LYS A 9 19.15 -15.01 -9.28
CA LYS A 9 19.74 -15.65 -10.48
C LYS A 9 18.67 -15.98 -11.52
N ALA A 10 17.56 -16.58 -11.10
CA ALA A 10 16.46 -16.91 -12.00
C ALA A 10 15.88 -15.66 -12.68
N ILE A 11 15.68 -14.58 -11.93
CA ILE A 11 15.16 -13.31 -12.47
C ILE A 11 16.14 -12.69 -13.46
N THR A 12 17.44 -12.66 -13.14
CA THR A 12 18.45 -12.08 -14.05
C THR A 12 18.65 -12.88 -15.33
N ALA A 13 18.26 -14.15 -15.35
CA ALA A 13 18.33 -15.01 -16.53
C ALA A 13 17.12 -14.83 -17.48
N LEU A 14 16.06 -14.15 -17.05
CA LEU A 14 14.90 -13.87 -17.89
C LEU A 14 15.23 -12.84 -18.99
N PRO A 15 14.54 -12.88 -20.13
CA PRO A 15 14.55 -11.78 -21.11
C PRO A 15 14.18 -10.44 -20.46
N HIS A 16 14.74 -9.34 -20.97
CA HIS A 16 14.52 -8.01 -20.39
C HIS A 16 13.04 -7.64 -20.26
N SER A 17 12.22 -7.94 -21.27
CA SER A 17 10.77 -7.70 -21.25
C SER A 17 10.04 -8.47 -20.15
N GLU A 18 10.52 -9.67 -19.81
CA GLU A 18 9.96 -10.47 -18.72
C GLU A 18 10.41 -9.95 -17.34
N GLN A 19 11.64 -9.43 -17.24
CA GLN A 19 12.10 -8.74 -16.04
C GLN A 19 11.26 -7.48 -15.76
N GLU A 20 10.99 -6.66 -16.79
CA GLU A 20 10.10 -5.49 -16.67
C GLU A 20 8.68 -5.88 -16.26
N ALA A 21 8.12 -6.92 -16.88
CA ALA A 21 6.81 -7.44 -16.51
C ALA A 21 6.76 -7.89 -15.04
N LEU A 22 7.83 -8.56 -14.57
CA LEU A 22 7.95 -8.99 -13.18
C LEU A 22 8.04 -7.80 -12.22
N ILE A 23 8.85 -6.78 -12.53
CA ILE A 23 8.97 -5.56 -11.73
C ILE A 23 7.61 -4.88 -11.60
N ASN A 24 6.88 -4.72 -12.71
CA ASN A 24 5.54 -4.15 -12.71
C ASN A 24 4.57 -4.97 -11.87
N LYS A 25 4.68 -6.31 -11.94
CA LYS A 25 3.84 -7.19 -11.12
C LYS A 25 4.14 -7.07 -9.63
N VAL A 26 5.41 -7.01 -9.26
CA VAL A 26 5.84 -6.79 -7.87
C VAL A 26 5.34 -5.45 -7.36
N ALA A 27 5.45 -4.38 -8.16
CA ALA A 27 4.92 -3.06 -7.80
C ALA A 27 3.41 -3.11 -7.55
N GLN A 28 2.65 -3.80 -8.41
CA GLN A 28 1.20 -4.00 -8.22
C GLN A 28 0.89 -4.76 -6.93
N LEU A 29 1.60 -5.85 -6.66
CA LEU A 29 1.40 -6.66 -5.45
C LEU A 29 1.76 -5.88 -4.17
N ASN A 30 2.85 -5.12 -4.20
CA ASN A 30 3.25 -4.26 -3.09
C ASN A 30 2.21 -3.16 -2.82
N LEU A 31 1.64 -2.57 -3.88
CA LEU A 31 0.55 -1.60 -3.73
C LEU A 31 -0.68 -2.25 -3.08
N GLN A 32 -1.11 -3.41 -3.57
CA GLN A 32 -2.25 -4.14 -3.00
C GLN A 32 -2.04 -4.49 -1.52
N LYS A 33 -0.85 -4.99 -1.17
CA LYS A 33 -0.47 -5.26 0.22
C LYS A 33 -0.50 -3.99 1.06
N GLY A 34 0.09 -2.90 0.58
CA GLY A 34 0.12 -1.63 1.29
C GLY A 34 -1.28 -1.08 1.57
N LEU A 35 -2.20 -1.20 0.61
CA LEU A 35 -3.60 -0.80 0.79
C LEU A 35 -4.33 -1.67 1.83
N ALA A 36 -4.08 -2.99 1.84
CA ALA A 36 -4.64 -3.89 2.84
C ALA A 36 -4.11 -3.56 4.25
N ASP A 37 -2.79 -3.40 4.39
CA ASP A 37 -2.15 -3.04 5.67
C ASP A 37 -2.68 -1.68 6.20
N LEU A 38 -2.91 -0.71 5.30
CA LEU A 38 -3.49 0.57 5.65
C LEU A 38 -4.94 0.43 6.13
N ALA A 39 -5.76 -0.36 5.43
CA ALA A 39 -7.14 -0.62 5.80
C ALA A 39 -7.23 -1.27 7.19
N ASP A 40 -6.36 -2.23 7.49
CA ASP A 40 -6.34 -2.91 8.78
C ASP A 40 -5.93 -1.98 9.92
N LYS A 41 -4.92 -1.14 9.71
CA LYS A 41 -4.54 -0.10 10.70
C LYS A 41 -5.69 0.86 10.98
N TYR A 42 -6.40 1.27 9.93
CA TYR A 42 -7.51 2.21 10.07
C TYR A 42 -8.70 1.56 10.79
N ARG A 43 -9.06 0.33 10.42
CA ARG A 43 -10.09 -0.45 11.12
C ARG A 43 -9.76 -0.65 12.59
N ALA A 44 -8.50 -0.97 12.90
CA ALA A 44 -8.05 -1.09 14.29
C ALA A 44 -8.16 0.23 15.06
N ARG A 45 -7.87 1.36 14.41
CA ARG A 45 -8.05 2.70 15.00
C ARG A 45 -9.54 2.97 15.30
N LEU A 46 -10.42 2.78 14.32
CA LEU A 46 -11.87 2.96 14.50
C LEU A 46 -12.41 2.05 15.61
N GLY A 47 -11.93 0.82 15.71
CA GLY A 47 -12.29 -0.11 16.79
C GLY A 47 -11.95 0.44 18.17
N ARG A 48 -10.77 1.06 18.33
CA ARG A 48 -10.38 1.71 19.60
C ARG A 48 -11.20 2.95 19.90
N GLU A 49 -11.67 3.65 18.88
CA GLU A 49 -12.51 4.84 19.00
C GLU A 49 -14.01 4.51 19.17
N GLY A 50 -14.40 3.23 19.06
CA GLY A 50 -15.80 2.81 19.10
C GLY A 50 -16.60 3.26 17.86
N ARG A 51 -15.92 3.50 16.73
CA ARG A 51 -16.48 4.09 15.49
C ARG A 51 -16.51 3.08 14.34
N LEU A 52 -16.73 1.80 14.61
CA LEU A 52 -16.79 0.77 13.54
C LEU A 52 -18.11 0.79 12.75
N ASP A 53 -19.11 1.48 13.27
CA ASP A 53 -20.46 1.63 12.75
C ASP A 53 -20.65 2.88 11.89
N ILE A 54 -19.63 3.74 11.76
CA ILE A 54 -19.74 4.95 10.96
C ILE A 54 -19.83 4.63 9.45
N PRO A 55 -20.60 5.41 8.67
CA PRO A 55 -20.70 5.24 7.23
C PRO A 55 -19.35 5.41 6.53
N ALA A 56 -19.19 4.73 5.39
CA ALA A 56 -17.97 4.81 4.59
C ALA A 56 -17.69 6.25 4.10
N GLU A 57 -18.73 7.03 3.84
CA GLU A 57 -18.63 8.43 3.42
C GLU A 57 -17.92 9.29 4.46
N GLU A 58 -18.20 9.07 5.75
CA GLU A 58 -17.56 9.78 6.86
C GLU A 58 -16.09 9.38 7.00
N VAL A 59 -15.79 8.09 6.82
CA VAL A 59 -14.41 7.59 6.75
C VAL A 59 -13.63 8.28 5.62
N TRP A 60 -14.23 8.38 4.43
CA TRP A 60 -13.60 9.01 3.27
C TRP A 60 -13.37 10.51 3.48
N ALA A 61 -14.32 11.22 4.10
CA ALA A 61 -14.17 12.62 4.43
C ALA A 61 -12.99 12.84 5.41
N GLU A 62 -12.89 12.00 6.44
CA GLU A 62 -11.79 12.10 7.41
C GLU A 62 -10.43 11.77 6.78
N LEU A 63 -10.35 10.75 5.92
CA LEU A 63 -9.13 10.41 5.19
C LEU A 63 -8.68 11.53 4.25
N ARG A 64 -9.63 12.22 3.60
CA ARG A 64 -9.32 13.38 2.75
C ARG A 64 -8.72 14.52 3.57
N ARG A 65 -9.32 14.85 4.71
CA ARG A 65 -8.79 15.87 5.63
C ARG A 65 -7.37 15.54 6.10
N ILE A 66 -7.12 14.30 6.52
CA ILE A 66 -5.78 13.86 6.95
C ILE A 66 -4.78 14.00 5.80
N ARG A 67 -5.17 13.66 4.56
CA ARG A 67 -4.31 13.83 3.39
C ARG A 67 -3.95 15.30 3.15
N GLU A 68 -4.90 16.21 3.27
CA GLU A 68 -4.69 17.65 3.10
C GLU A 68 -3.75 18.19 4.18
N GLU A 69 -3.94 17.82 5.44
CA GLU A 69 -3.05 18.21 6.56
C GLU A 69 -1.61 17.72 6.36
N VAL A 70 -1.43 16.49 5.88
CA VAL A 70 -0.11 15.95 5.54
C VAL A 70 0.51 16.72 4.37
N ALA A 71 -0.28 17.03 3.35
CA ALA A 71 0.21 17.80 2.19
C ALA A 71 0.65 19.22 2.59
N GLU A 72 -0.14 19.92 3.41
CA GLU A 72 0.21 21.25 3.91
C GLU A 72 1.48 21.25 4.76
N ARG A 73 1.69 20.20 5.57
CA ARG A 73 2.88 20.07 6.43
C ARG A 73 4.14 19.70 5.65
N ASP A 74 4.04 18.71 4.76
CA ASP A 74 5.21 18.09 4.14
C ASP A 74 5.56 18.71 2.77
N TYR A 75 4.61 19.42 2.16
CA TYR A 75 4.75 20.10 0.88
C TYR A 75 4.14 21.52 0.93
N PRO A 76 4.71 22.44 1.72
CA PRO A 76 4.26 23.83 1.72
C PRO A 76 4.54 24.46 0.35
N ASN A 77 3.56 25.22 -0.17
CA ASN A 77 3.70 25.98 -1.42
C ASN A 77 4.85 26.99 -1.37
#